data_AF-A0A6S7BMC0-F1
#
_entry.id   AF-A0A6S7BMC0-F1
#
_cell.length_a   1.000
_cell.length_b   1.000
_cell.length_c   1.000
_cell.angle_alpha   90.00
_cell.angle_beta   90.00
_cell.angle_gamma   90.00
#
_symmetry.space_group_name_H-M   'P 1'
#
loop_
_entity.id
_entity.type
_entity.pdbx_description
1 polymer ?
#
loop_
_entity_poly.entity_id
_entity_poly.type
_entity_poly.pdbx_seq_one_letter_code
_entity_poly.pdbx_strand_id
1 'polypeptide(L)'
;MACASSKRSDLLGRLAGDEFVAVLPNCGVRQAKSIVERLLAATAPPVVVGGALIHASASVGIAMYPADGRDVLTLLRQADIAMYHAKAEGRGRFSFSRFLLQTANGACRRAI
;
A
#
# COMPACT_ATOMS: atom_id res chain seq x y z
N MET A 1 22.51 -2.94 1.48
CA MET A 1 21.21 -2.85 0.77
C MET A 1 20.75 -4.27 0.50
N ALA A 2 19.95 -4.85 1.40
CA ALA A 2 19.58 -6.27 1.35
C ALA A 2 18.06 -6.42 1.39
N CYS A 3 17.49 -6.87 0.28
CA CYS A 3 16.18 -7.52 0.26
C CYS A 3 16.32 -8.87 0.94
N ALA A 4 15.74 -9.07 2.14
CA ALA A 4 15.70 -10.39 2.75
C ALA A 4 14.50 -10.55 3.69
N SER A 5 13.33 -10.79 3.09
CA SER A 5 12.44 -11.83 3.61
C SER A 5 11.89 -12.63 2.43
N SER A 6 12.78 -13.18 1.59
CA SER A 6 12.37 -14.08 0.52
C SER A 6 11.92 -15.42 1.12
N LYS A 7 10.65 -15.49 1.53
CA LYS A 7 9.92 -16.74 1.24
C LYS A 7 9.94 -16.86 -0.28
N ARG A 8 10.32 -18.03 -0.81
CA ARG A 8 10.62 -18.34 -2.23
C ARG A 8 9.54 -17.98 -3.27
N SER A 9 8.49 -17.26 -2.88
CA SER A 9 7.28 -16.95 -3.64
C SER A 9 6.87 -15.48 -3.62
N ASP A 10 7.54 -14.61 -2.84
CA ASP A 10 7.21 -13.17 -2.83
C ASP A 10 7.68 -12.54 -4.15
N LEU A 11 6.78 -11.82 -4.83
CA LEU A 11 7.05 -11.19 -6.12
C LEU A 11 6.93 -9.68 -5.99
N LEU A 12 7.95 -8.95 -6.46
CA LEU A 12 7.95 -7.51 -6.56
C LEU A 12 8.11 -7.12 -8.03
N GLY A 13 7.22 -6.27 -8.53
CA GLY A 13 7.24 -5.77 -9.90
C GLY A 13 7.02 -4.27 -9.95
N ARG A 14 7.55 -3.63 -11.01
CA ARG A 14 7.24 -2.25 -11.37
C ARG A 14 6.25 -2.28 -12.52
N LEU A 15 5.11 -1.61 -12.38
CA LEU A 15 4.06 -1.59 -13.40
C LEU A 15 4.37 -0.51 -14.44
N ALA A 16 4.50 0.74 -13.99
CA ALA A 16 4.81 1.89 -14.82
C ALA A 16 5.33 3.03 -13.92
N GLY A 17 6.07 4.00 -14.45
CA GLY A 17 6.39 5.22 -13.72
C GLY A 17 6.92 4.97 -12.29
N ASP A 18 6.26 5.51 -11.29
CA ASP A 18 6.53 5.33 -9.85
C ASP A 18 5.66 4.25 -9.19
N GLU A 19 4.97 3.43 -9.97
CA GLU A 19 4.02 2.41 -9.50
C GLU A 19 4.68 1.03 -9.38
N PHE A 20 4.52 0.44 -8.20
CA PHE A 20 5.06 -0.87 -7.84
C PHE A 20 3.96 -1.77 -7.31
N VAL A 21 4.09 -3.07 -7.56
CA VAL A 21 3.20 -4.11 -7.05
C VAL A 21 4.01 -5.17 -6.31
N ALA A 22 3.53 -5.56 -5.13
CA ALA A 22 4.08 -6.68 -4.37
C ALA A 22 3.00 -7.75 -4.19
N VAL A 23 3.30 -8.99 -4.58
CA VAL A 23 2.47 -10.17 -4.35
C VAL A 23 3.13 -11.00 -3.26
N LEU A 24 2.40 -11.22 -2.18
CA LEU A 24 2.89 -11.88 -0.97
C LEU A 24 2.04 -13.13 -0.68
N PRO A 25 2.41 -14.31 -1.21
CA PRO A 25 1.69 -15.54 -0.97
C PRO A 25 1.72 -15.93 0.50
N ASN A 26 0.63 -16.53 1.00
CA ASN A 26 0.50 -16.94 2.41
C ASN A 26 0.75 -15.79 3.41
N CYS A 27 0.41 -14.55 3.02
CA CYS A 27 0.53 -13.37 3.86
C CYS A 27 -0.82 -13.02 4.47
N GLY A 28 -0.90 -13.01 5.81
CA GLY A 28 -2.09 -12.57 6.53
C GLY A 28 -2.14 -11.07 6.75
N VAL A 29 -3.30 -10.53 7.14
CA VAL A 29 -3.53 -9.08 7.35
C VAL A 29 -2.48 -8.44 8.27
N ARG A 30 -2.14 -9.07 9.40
CA ARG A 30 -1.13 -8.55 10.34
C ARG A 30 0.27 -8.50 9.73
N GLN A 31 0.63 -9.50 8.92
CA GLN A 31 1.92 -9.55 8.24
C GLN A 31 1.99 -8.49 7.15
N ALA A 32 0.94 -8.36 6.33
CA ALA A 32 0.83 -7.33 5.31
C ALA A 32 0.97 -5.92 5.93
N LYS A 33 0.23 -5.65 7.02
CA LYS A 33 0.34 -4.40 7.77
C LYS A 33 1.78 -4.14 8.22
N SER A 34 2.42 -5.11 8.88
CA SER A 34 3.78 -4.96 9.38
C SER A 34 4.81 -4.73 8.25
N ILE A 35 4.64 -5.40 7.11
CA ILE A 35 5.51 -5.22 5.93
C ILE A 35 5.36 -3.80 5.39
N VAL A 36 4.13 -3.32 5.24
CA VAL A 36 3.86 -2.00 4.68
C VAL A 36 4.28 -0.88 5.63
N GLU A 37 4.10 -1.04 6.95
CA GLU A 37 4.63 -0.08 7.94
C GLU A 37 6.15 0.05 7.85
N ARG A 38 6.88 -1.07 7.69
CA ARG A 38 8.33 -1.03 7.46
C ARG A 38 8.69 -0.34 6.15
N LEU A 39 7.92 -0.59 5.09
CA LEU A 39 8.15 0.05 3.79
C LEU A 39 7.97 1.57 3.90
N LEU A 40 6.87 2.02 4.52
CA LEU A 40 6.62 3.45 4.72
C LEU A 40 7.71 4.11 5.56
N ALA A 41 8.12 3.47 6.66
CA ALA A 41 9.21 3.96 7.50
C ALA A 41 10.54 4.05 6.75
N ALA A 42 10.83 3.11 5.83
CA ALA A 42 12.02 3.16 4.99
C ALA A 42 11.97 4.26 3.92
N THR A 43 10.77 4.66 3.47
CA THR A 43 10.58 5.73 2.48
C THR A 43 10.46 7.13 3.08
N ALA A 44 10.26 7.25 4.40
CA ALA A 44 10.02 8.53 5.07
C ALA A 44 11.26 9.45 5.16
N PRO A 45 12.48 8.97 5.39
CA PRO A 45 13.66 9.83 5.41
C PRO A 45 13.91 10.45 4.04
N PRO A 46 14.27 11.74 3.97
CA PRO A 46 14.65 12.35 2.71
C PRO A 46 15.93 11.74 2.15
N VAL A 47 16.05 11.72 0.82
CA VAL A 47 17.22 11.21 0.11
C VAL A 47 17.94 12.35 -0.60
N VAL A 48 19.27 12.31 -0.61
CA VAL A 48 20.09 13.30 -1.33
C VAL A 48 20.37 12.80 -2.73
N VAL A 49 19.96 13.56 -3.74
CA VAL A 49 20.20 13.25 -5.16
C VAL A 49 20.81 14.49 -5.81
N GLY A 50 22.05 14.37 -6.29
CA GLY A 50 22.76 15.50 -6.92
C GLY A 50 22.93 16.72 -6.01
N GLY A 51 23.05 16.51 -4.69
CA GLY A 51 23.15 17.60 -3.70
C GLY A 51 21.80 18.22 -3.29
N ALA A 52 20.68 17.85 -3.94
CA ALA A 52 19.35 18.27 -3.55
C ALA A 52 18.71 17.28 -2.58
N LEU A 53 18.01 17.79 -1.58
CA LEU A 53 17.26 16.99 -0.61
C LEU A 53 15.85 16.72 -1.14
N ILE A 54 15.51 15.45 -1.39
CA ILE A 54 14.22 15.03 -1.94
C ILE A 54 13.40 14.32 -0.86
N HIS A 55 12.18 14.79 -0.65
CA HIS A 55 11.20 14.16 0.23
C HIS A 55 10.24 13.31 -0.59
N ALA A 56 10.47 11.99 -0.61
CA ALA A 56 9.56 11.04 -1.22
C ALA A 56 8.55 10.55 -0.17
N SER A 57 7.35 10.17 -0.61
CA SER A 57 6.39 9.47 0.22
C SER A 57 5.73 8.38 -0.60
N ALA A 58 5.51 7.21 0.02
CA ALA A 58 4.77 6.13 -0.60
C ALA A 58 3.32 6.11 -0.11
N SER A 59 2.39 5.86 -1.01
CA SER A 59 1.01 5.52 -0.66
C SER A 59 0.76 4.09 -1.10
N VAL A 60 0.24 3.26 -0.20
CA VAL A 60 0.13 1.81 -0.45
C VAL A 60 -1.33 1.36 -0.29
N GLY A 61 -1.85 0.69 -1.31
CA GLY A 61 -3.14 0.02 -1.24
C GLY A 61 -2.96 -1.49 -1.09
N ILE A 62 -3.76 -2.10 -0.21
CA ILE A 62 -3.64 -3.53 0.12
C ILE A 62 -4.96 -4.23 -0.16
N ALA A 63 -4.91 -5.31 -0.94
CA ALA A 63 -6.02 -6.23 -1.18
C ALA A 63 -5.65 -7.65 -0.74
N MET A 64 -6.58 -8.34 -0.08
CA MET A 64 -6.37 -9.66 0.50
C MET A 64 -7.14 -10.74 -0.28
N TYR A 65 -6.43 -11.72 -0.83
CA TYR A 65 -7.09 -12.93 -1.35
C TYR A 65 -7.55 -13.83 -0.18
N PRO A 66 -8.72 -14.49 -0.27
CA PRO A 66 -9.77 -14.33 -1.28
C PRO A 66 -10.81 -13.25 -0.91
N ALA A 67 -10.60 -12.51 0.18
CA ALA A 67 -11.56 -11.61 0.79
C ALA A 67 -11.92 -10.39 -0.09
N ASP A 68 -10.97 -9.88 -0.86
CA ASP A 68 -11.10 -8.67 -1.68
C ASP A 68 -11.08 -9.00 -3.19
N GLY A 69 -11.19 -10.28 -3.55
CA GLY A 69 -11.17 -10.74 -4.93
C GLY A 69 -10.65 -12.17 -5.06
N ARG A 70 -11.12 -12.89 -6.08
CA ARG A 70 -10.67 -14.26 -6.39
C ARG A 70 -9.83 -14.36 -7.66
N ASP A 71 -9.75 -13.28 -8.42
CA ASP A 71 -8.94 -13.16 -9.63
C ASP A 71 -7.97 -11.97 -9.52
N VAL A 72 -6.92 -12.02 -10.34
CA VAL A 72 -5.82 -11.05 -10.30
C VAL A 72 -6.31 -9.64 -10.64
N LEU A 73 -7.19 -9.49 -11.62
CA LEU A 73 -7.67 -8.17 -12.07
C LEU A 73 -8.50 -7.49 -10.97
N THR A 74 -9.37 -8.24 -10.29
CA THR A 74 -10.15 -7.73 -9.16
C THR A 74 -9.25 -7.31 -8.00
N LEU A 75 -8.26 -8.14 -7.62
CA LEU A 75 -7.33 -7.79 -6.54
C LEU A 75 -6.49 -6.55 -6.85
N LEU A 76 -5.98 -6.43 -8.07
CA LEU A 76 -5.24 -5.25 -8.52
C LEU A 76 -6.11 -4.01 -8.47
N ARG A 77 -7.33 -4.09 -8.98
CA ARG A 77 -8.30 -2.97 -8.93
C ARG A 77 -8.62 -2.57 -7.49
N GLN A 78 -8.83 -3.53 -6.60
CA GLN A 78 -9.11 -3.25 -5.19
C GLN A 78 -7.91 -2.62 -4.46
N ALA A 79 -6.69 -3.09 -4.75
CA ALA A 79 -5.47 -2.49 -4.22
C ALA A 79 -5.29 -1.06 -4.76
N ASP A 80 -5.55 -0.82 -6.04
CA ASP A 80 -5.45 0.52 -6.65
C ASP A 80 -6.44 1.52 -6.02
N ILE A 81 -7.71 1.12 -5.86
CA ILE A 81 -8.72 1.96 -5.18
C ILE A 81 -8.25 2.27 -3.74
N ALA A 82 -7.79 1.26 -2.99
CA ALA A 82 -7.26 1.47 -1.64
C ALA A 82 -6.06 2.43 -1.61
N MET A 83 -5.15 2.32 -2.58
CA MET A 83 -4.01 3.22 -2.73
C MET A 83 -4.48 4.65 -3.01
N TYR A 84 -5.46 4.83 -3.88
CA TYR A 84 -6.00 6.15 -4.19
C TYR A 84 -6.56 6.83 -2.94
N HIS A 85 -7.30 6.10 -2.10
CA HIS A 85 -7.75 6.63 -0.81
C HIS A 85 -6.59 6.95 0.13
N ALA A 86 -5.57 6.11 0.20
CA ALA A 86 -4.36 6.41 0.97
C ALA A 86 -3.66 7.70 0.46
N LYS A 87 -3.71 7.99 -0.84
CA LYS A 87 -3.24 9.27 -1.41
C LYS A 87 -4.14 10.44 -0.99
N ALA A 88 -5.46 10.25 -1.00
CA ALA A 88 -6.45 11.28 -0.71
C ALA A 88 -6.47 11.73 0.77
N GLU A 89 -6.25 10.81 1.71
CA GLU A 89 -6.29 11.15 3.14
C GLU A 89 -4.98 11.81 3.64
N GLY A 90 -3.97 11.93 2.78
CA GLY A 90 -2.64 12.46 3.05
C GLY A 90 -1.59 11.39 2.82
N ARG A 91 -0.71 11.59 1.84
CA ARG A 91 0.33 10.62 1.39
C ARG A 91 1.20 10.07 2.53
N GLY A 92 1.99 9.03 2.26
CA GLY A 92 2.86 8.42 3.28
C GLY A 92 2.14 7.42 4.18
N ARG A 93 1.03 6.83 3.72
CA ARG A 93 0.20 5.89 4.48
C ARG A 93 -0.26 4.72 3.63
N PHE A 94 -0.95 3.77 4.27
CA PHE A 94 -1.59 2.67 3.60
C PHE A 94 -3.08 2.58 3.89
N SER A 95 -3.82 1.90 3.01
CA SER A 95 -5.22 1.54 3.23
C SER A 95 -5.49 0.12 2.75
N PHE A 96 -6.39 -0.58 3.43
CA PHE A 96 -6.92 -1.87 3.00
C PHE A 96 -8.21 -1.66 2.19
N SER A 97 -8.40 -2.40 1.10
CA SER A 97 -9.59 -2.33 0.23
C SER A 97 -10.89 -2.41 1.04
N ARG A 98 -11.01 -3.38 1.95
CA ARG A 98 -12.21 -3.56 2.79
C ARG A 98 -12.53 -2.37 3.70
N PHE A 99 -11.54 -1.57 4.09
CA PHE A 99 -11.74 -0.43 4.99
C PHE A 99 -12.50 0.72 4.31
N LEU A 100 -12.52 0.77 2.97
CA LEU A 100 -13.25 1.78 2.21
C LEU A 100 -14.77 1.67 2.33
N LEU A 101 -15.28 0.45 2.44
CA LEU A 101 -16.71 0.23 2.64
C LEU A 101 -17.16 0.61 4.07
N GLN A 102 -16.22 0.73 5.02
CA GLN A 102 -16.53 1.16 6.39
C GLN A 102 -16.45 2.68 6.55
N THR A 103 -15.51 3.36 5.88
CA THR A 103 -15.39 4.83 5.95
C THR A 103 -16.49 5.56 5.16
N ALA A 104 -16.98 4.97 4.07
CA ALA A 104 -18.12 5.51 3.31
C ALA A 104 -19.45 5.56 4.10
N ASN A 105 -19.59 4.78 5.18
CA ASN A 105 -20.76 4.78 6.05
C ASN A 105 -20.60 5.59 7.36
N GLY A 106 -19.46 6.27 7.56
CA GLY A 106 -19.11 6.90 8.84
C GLY A 106 -18.92 8.42 8.83
N ALA A 107 -18.79 9.06 7.66
CA ALA A 107 -18.44 10.49 7.59
C ALA A 107 -19.61 11.37 7.12
N CYS A 108 -20.71 11.37 7.87
CA CYS A 108 -21.63 12.50 7.91
C CYS A 108 -22.33 12.56 9.28
N ARG A 109 -21.64 13.10 10.28
CA ARG A 109 -22.31 13.81 11.39
C ARG A 109 -21.68 15.20 11.48
N ARG A 110 -22.48 16.16 11.05
CA ARG A 110 -22.23 17.60 11.04
C ARG A 110 -21.79 18.05 12.44
N ALA A 111 -20.73 18.85 12.49
CA ALA A 111 -20.58 19.87 13.51
C ALA A 111 -21.49 21.04 13.10
N ILE A 112 -22.62 21.18 13.80
CA ILE A 112 -23.21 22.46 14.19
C ILE A 112 -23.80 22.23 15.57
#